data_AF-A0AAD6PC03-F1
#
_entry.id   AF-A0AAD6PC03-F1
#
_cell.length_a   1.000
_cell.length_b   1.000
_cell.length_c   1.000
_cell.angle_alpha   90.00
_cell.angle_beta   90.00
_cell.angle_gamma   90.00
#
_symmetry.space_group_name_H-M   'P 1'
#
loop_
_entity.id
_entity.type
_entity.pdbx_description
1 polymer ?
#
loop_
_entity_poly.entity_id
_entity_poly.type
_entity_poly.pdbx_seq_one_letter_code
_entity_poly.pdbx_strand_id
1 'polypeptide(L)'
;MRRSHFYCTLTLALLLSLTCTFQFQAHAAPPAPLIKHLSSLLKWTTTVASSKAPQSEGNVLQFEDGYIVETVVERNAMGVVPYKIRVSEDGELYAVDEVNSNVVKITPPLSQYSRARLVAGSFQGYTGHIDGKANEARFNHPRGLTMDDKGNIYVADTLNLAIRKIGDAGVTTIAGGKSNVAGFRDGPSEDAKFSNDFDVVYVHSICSLLVVDRGNAALRQISLNQEDCDYQSSSFTMTGMIP
;
A
#
# COMPACT_ATOMS: atom_id res chain seq x y z
N MET A 1 10.11 -32.15 -73.78
CA MET A 1 9.77 -31.47 -72.51
C MET A 1 8.81 -32.36 -71.75
N ARG A 2 9.28 -33.04 -70.69
CA ARG A 2 8.54 -34.11 -70.01
C ARG A 2 8.54 -33.93 -68.49
N ARG A 3 7.32 -33.97 -67.95
CA ARG A 3 6.83 -34.57 -66.70
C ARG A 3 7.16 -33.93 -65.33
N SER A 4 6.05 -33.79 -64.60
CA SER A 4 5.84 -33.46 -63.21
C SER A 4 5.63 -34.73 -62.36
N HIS A 5 5.74 -34.55 -61.04
CA HIS A 5 5.18 -35.31 -59.90
C HIS A 5 6.04 -36.35 -59.15
N PHE A 6 6.26 -36.00 -57.86
CA PHE A 6 6.03 -36.76 -56.59
C PHE A 6 6.61 -38.16 -56.38
N TYR A 7 7.24 -38.37 -55.21
CA TYR A 7 7.05 -39.43 -54.17
C TYR A 7 8.29 -39.35 -53.23
N CYS A 8 8.13 -38.97 -51.96
CA CYS A 8 7.82 -39.82 -50.80
C CYS A 8 8.89 -40.90 -50.52
N THR A 9 9.81 -40.65 -49.57
CA THR A 9 10.36 -41.69 -48.70
C THR A 9 10.74 -41.13 -47.32
N LEU A 10 10.28 -41.87 -46.32
CA LEU A 10 10.42 -41.75 -44.89
C LEU A 10 11.76 -42.39 -44.45
N THR A 11 12.59 -41.73 -43.65
CA THR A 11 13.58 -42.41 -42.81
C THR A 11 13.67 -41.79 -41.42
N LEU A 12 13.61 -42.71 -40.46
CA LEU A 12 13.54 -42.61 -39.01
C LEU A 12 14.95 -42.76 -38.42
N ALA A 13 15.24 -42.11 -37.27
CA ALA A 13 16.31 -42.36 -36.27
C ALA A 13 16.99 -41.04 -35.89
N LEU A 14 17.37 -40.72 -34.65
CA LEU A 14 17.50 -41.48 -33.41
C LEU A 14 17.45 -40.45 -32.25
N LEU A 15 16.75 -40.76 -31.16
CA LEU A 15 16.83 -39.97 -29.92
C LEU A 15 18.24 -40.08 -29.32
N LEU A 16 18.86 -38.95 -28.99
CA LEU A 16 19.94 -38.88 -27.99
C LEU A 16 19.49 -37.98 -26.84
N SER A 17 18.98 -38.61 -25.78
CA SER A 17 18.77 -37.97 -24.48
C SER A 17 20.12 -37.81 -23.78
N LEU A 18 20.64 -36.58 -23.73
CA LEU A 18 21.82 -36.25 -22.95
C LEU A 18 21.38 -36.01 -21.49
N THR A 19 21.32 -37.08 -20.69
CA THR A 19 21.09 -36.97 -19.25
C THR A 19 22.39 -36.48 -18.60
N CYS A 20 22.50 -35.17 -18.38
CA CYS A 20 23.51 -34.58 -17.53
C CYS A 20 23.11 -34.81 -16.07
N THR A 21 23.71 -35.81 -15.42
CA THR A 21 23.58 -36.04 -13.99
C THR A 21 24.36 -34.97 -13.23
N PHE A 22 23.68 -33.91 -12.80
CA PHE A 22 24.20 -33.02 -11.77
C PHE A 22 24.14 -33.75 -10.42
N GLN A 23 25.27 -34.32 -9.99
CA GLN A 23 25.47 -34.68 -8.59
C GLN A 23 25.71 -33.39 -7.80
N PHE A 24 24.65 -32.82 -7.23
CA PHE A 24 24.80 -31.89 -6.11
C PHE A 24 24.86 -32.72 -4.82
N GLN A 25 26.06 -32.81 -4.24
CA GLN A 25 26.23 -33.24 -2.86
C GLN A 25 25.46 -32.28 -1.95
N ALA A 26 24.35 -32.74 -1.39
CA ALA A 26 23.68 -32.06 -0.29
C ALA A 26 24.56 -32.19 0.96
N HIS A 27 25.28 -31.13 1.32
CA HIS A 27 25.84 -31.01 2.67
C HIS A 27 24.69 -30.74 3.64
N ALA A 28 24.42 -31.71 4.51
CA ALA A 28 23.48 -31.56 5.60
C ALA A 28 24.01 -30.50 6.59
N ALA A 29 23.28 -29.40 6.75
CA ALA A 29 23.51 -28.46 7.84
C ALA A 29 22.98 -29.07 9.16
N PRO A 30 23.68 -28.88 10.29
CA PRO A 30 23.26 -29.44 11.57
C PRO A 30 21.93 -28.80 12.05
N PRO A 31 21.08 -29.54 12.79
CA PRO A 31 19.80 -29.04 13.24
C PRO A 31 19.97 -27.91 14.26
N ALA A 32 19.50 -26.71 13.91
CA ALA A 32 19.42 -25.58 14.83
C ALA A 32 18.34 -25.83 15.90
N PRO A 33 18.56 -25.42 17.17
CA PRO A 33 17.62 -25.70 18.25
C PRO A 33 16.33 -24.89 18.09
N LEU A 34 15.22 -25.62 18.24
CA LEU A 34 13.84 -25.18 18.14
C LEU A 34 13.46 -24.35 19.39
N ILE A 35 13.73 -23.05 19.39
CA ILE A 35 13.27 -22.16 20.46
C ILE A 35 11.78 -21.87 20.23
N LYS A 36 10.92 -22.63 20.92
CA LYS A 36 9.50 -22.35 21.05
C LYS A 36 9.35 -21.05 21.85
N HIS A 37 8.86 -20.00 21.20
CA HIS A 37 8.51 -18.74 21.85
C HIS A 37 7.25 -18.96 22.70
N LEU A 38 7.43 -19.31 23.97
CA LEU A 38 6.35 -19.34 24.96
C LEU A 38 6.14 -17.90 25.45
N SER A 39 4.97 -17.33 25.14
CA SER A 39 4.53 -16.02 25.64
C SER A 39 4.37 -16.06 27.15
N SER A 40 5.20 -15.31 27.87
CA SER A 40 5.08 -15.12 29.31
C SER A 40 4.05 -14.03 29.60
N LEU A 41 2.77 -14.42 29.73
CA LEU A 41 1.79 -13.60 30.44
C LEU A 41 2.06 -13.74 31.95
N LEU A 42 2.96 -12.91 32.47
CA LEU A 42 3.04 -12.70 33.91
C LEU A 42 2.05 -11.60 34.29
N LYS A 43 0.99 -11.95 35.01
CA LYS A 43 0.04 -11.00 35.60
C LYS A 43 0.72 -10.30 36.76
N TRP A 44 1.02 -9.01 36.62
CA TRP A 44 1.49 -8.20 37.75
C TRP A 44 0.28 -7.55 38.42
N THR A 45 -0.14 -8.09 39.55
CA THR A 45 -0.95 -7.35 40.52
C THR A 45 -0.01 -6.51 41.37
N THR A 46 -0.05 -5.19 41.24
CA THR A 46 0.67 -4.31 42.18
C THR A 46 -0.30 -3.30 42.76
N THR A 47 -0.69 -3.54 44.01
CA THR A 47 -1.14 -2.52 44.95
C THR A 47 0.01 -1.53 45.15
N VAL A 48 -0.16 -0.26 44.78
CA VAL A 48 0.83 0.78 45.07
C VAL A 48 0.38 1.55 46.31
N ALA A 49 1.11 1.34 47.41
CA ALA A 49 1.09 2.22 48.58
C ALA A 49 1.84 3.52 48.23
N SER A 50 1.17 4.65 48.46
CA SER A 50 1.70 6.00 48.28
C SER A 50 2.87 6.25 49.25
N SER A 51 4.05 6.55 48.73
CA SER A 51 5.10 7.21 49.51
C SER A 51 5.68 8.39 48.71
N LYS A 52 5.71 9.53 49.38
CA LYS A 52 6.02 10.87 48.87
C LYS A 52 7.53 11.00 48.64
N ALA A 53 7.95 11.47 47.47
CA ALA A 53 9.35 11.77 47.12
C ALA A 53 9.47 13.20 46.52
N PRO A 54 10.66 13.83 46.56
CA PRO A 54 10.84 15.28 46.64
C PRO A 54 10.68 16.01 45.31
N GLN A 55 10.29 17.29 45.40
CA GLN A 55 10.15 18.21 44.27
C GLN A 55 11.50 18.45 43.59
N SER A 56 11.62 17.93 42.38
CA SER A 56 12.60 18.36 41.38
C SER A 56 11.84 19.12 40.31
N GLU A 57 11.94 20.45 40.29
CA GLU A 57 11.52 21.31 39.18
C GLU A 57 12.41 21.07 37.95
N GLY A 58 12.22 19.92 37.32
CA GLY A 58 12.61 19.67 35.95
C GLY A 58 11.34 19.32 35.18
N ASN A 59 11.31 19.57 33.88
CA ASN A 59 10.31 18.97 32.99
C ASN A 59 10.47 17.45 33.03
N VAL A 60 9.92 16.81 34.05
CA VAL A 60 9.89 15.35 34.18
C VAL A 60 8.79 14.88 33.26
N LEU A 61 9.18 14.18 32.19
CA LEU A 61 8.24 13.50 31.30
C LEU A 61 7.42 12.51 32.13
N GLN A 62 6.10 12.72 32.18
CA GLN A 62 5.16 11.82 32.84
C GLN A 62 4.46 10.99 31.78
N PHE A 63 4.65 9.67 31.83
CA PHE A 63 3.95 8.73 30.97
C PHE A 63 2.61 8.34 31.61
N GLU A 64 1.58 8.14 30.78
CA GLU A 64 0.32 7.55 31.19
C GLU A 64 0.45 6.02 31.25
N ASP A 65 -0.05 5.41 32.32
CA ASP A 65 -0.05 3.95 32.49
C ASP A 65 -1.09 3.28 31.58
N GLY A 66 -0.81 2.06 31.12
CA GLY A 66 -1.78 1.23 30.37
C GLY A 66 -1.56 1.15 28.86
N TYR A 67 -0.64 1.94 28.30
CA TYR A 67 -0.21 1.79 26.91
C TYR A 67 0.90 0.74 26.77
N ILE A 68 0.70 -0.25 25.90
CA ILE A 68 1.67 -1.30 25.59
C ILE A 68 2.04 -1.22 24.11
N VAL A 69 3.33 -1.32 23.81
CA VAL A 69 3.85 -1.36 22.43
C VAL A 69 4.33 -2.78 22.15
N GLU A 70 3.71 -3.45 21.18
CA GLU A 70 4.11 -4.77 20.70
C GLU A 70 4.47 -4.73 19.21
N THR A 71 5.50 -5.47 18.83
CA THR A 71 5.82 -5.68 17.42
C THR A 71 4.92 -6.78 16.88
N VAL A 72 3.95 -6.40 16.04
CA VAL A 72 2.97 -7.36 15.49
C VAL A 72 3.51 -8.10 14.25
N VAL A 73 4.41 -7.45 13.51
CA VAL A 73 5.09 -8.03 12.36
C VAL A 73 6.54 -7.55 12.37
N GLU A 74 7.49 -8.48 12.40
CA GLU A 74 8.91 -8.15 12.38
C GLU A 74 9.44 -7.96 10.95
N ARG A 75 10.25 -6.91 10.75
CA ARG A 75 11.09 -6.72 9.54
C ARG A 75 10.26 -6.71 8.23
N ASN A 76 10.96 -6.81 7.10
CA ASN A 76 10.45 -7.13 5.76
C ASN A 76 9.83 -8.54 5.65
N ALA A 77 9.32 -9.17 6.73
CA ALA A 77 8.63 -10.47 6.62
C ALA A 77 7.41 -10.38 5.68
N MET A 78 6.81 -9.19 5.54
CA MET A 78 5.75 -8.90 4.57
C MET A 78 6.26 -8.54 3.16
N GLY A 79 7.57 -8.35 2.99
CA GLY A 79 8.17 -7.82 1.76
C GLY A 79 7.81 -6.36 1.47
N VAL A 80 7.34 -5.62 2.48
CA VAL A 80 6.82 -4.25 2.35
C VAL A 80 7.51 -3.33 3.35
N VAL A 81 7.82 -2.10 2.91
CA VAL A 81 8.30 -1.02 3.78
C VAL A 81 7.20 0.03 3.91
N PRO A 82 6.24 -0.14 4.85
CA PRO A 82 5.08 0.71 4.92
C PRO A 82 5.46 2.11 5.43
N TYR A 83 5.09 3.15 4.69
CA TYR A 83 5.25 4.55 5.11
C TYR A 83 3.99 5.08 5.80
N LYS A 84 2.81 4.78 5.24
CA LYS A 84 1.50 5.17 5.78
C LYS A 84 0.51 4.02 5.63
N ILE A 85 -0.35 3.83 6.63
CA ILE A 85 -1.42 2.84 6.64
C ILE A 85 -2.78 3.54 6.78
N ARG A 86 -3.78 3.09 6.04
CA ARG A 86 -5.20 3.46 6.15
C ARG A 86 -6.03 2.21 6.34
N VAL A 87 -6.90 2.20 7.35
CA VAL A 87 -7.88 1.12 7.57
C VAL A 87 -9.11 1.40 6.70
N SER A 88 -9.68 0.42 6.00
CA SER A 88 -11.00 0.58 5.34
C SER A 88 -12.14 0.39 6.35
N GLU A 89 -13.38 0.68 5.94
CA GLU A 89 -14.57 0.44 6.79
C GLU A 89 -14.74 -1.05 7.14
N ASP A 90 -14.40 -1.94 6.21
CA ASP A 90 -14.39 -3.39 6.42
C ASP A 90 -13.24 -3.88 7.34
N GLY A 91 -12.39 -2.97 7.84
CA GLY A 91 -11.27 -3.31 8.72
C GLY A 91 -10.01 -3.78 8.00
N GLU A 92 -9.93 -3.68 6.68
CA GLU A 92 -8.75 -4.05 5.91
C GLU A 92 -7.69 -2.94 5.94
N LEU A 93 -6.41 -3.30 5.95
CA LEU A 93 -5.34 -2.30 5.97
C LEU A 93 -4.80 -2.08 4.57
N TYR A 94 -4.70 -0.82 4.16
CA TYR A 94 -4.04 -0.41 2.94
C TYR A 94 -2.78 0.36 3.33
N ALA A 95 -1.66 0.00 2.74
CA ALA A 95 -0.39 0.61 3.04
C ALA A 95 0.28 1.11 1.77
N VAL A 96 0.99 2.22 1.90
CA VAL A 96 1.93 2.67 0.89
C VAL A 96 3.29 2.10 1.21
N ASP A 97 3.83 1.33 0.28
CA ASP A 97 5.21 0.85 0.28
C ASP A 97 6.07 1.86 -0.47
N GLU A 98 6.65 2.81 0.26
CA GLU A 98 7.40 3.93 -0.35
C GLU A 98 8.58 3.38 -1.15
N VAL A 99 9.35 2.47 -0.56
CA VAL A 99 10.61 1.98 -1.13
C VAL A 99 10.36 1.14 -2.38
N ASN A 100 9.35 0.28 -2.37
CA ASN A 100 9.01 -0.53 -3.56
C ASN A 100 8.04 0.20 -4.51
N SER A 101 7.67 1.46 -4.20
CA SER A 101 6.75 2.29 -4.99
C SER A 101 5.42 1.60 -5.32
N ASN A 102 4.83 0.96 -4.31
CA ASN A 102 3.61 0.18 -4.43
C ASN A 102 2.55 0.61 -3.42
N VAL A 103 1.29 0.33 -3.74
CA VAL A 103 0.18 0.33 -2.77
C VAL A 103 -0.23 -1.11 -2.55
N VAL A 104 -0.34 -1.50 -1.29
CA VAL A 104 -0.61 -2.88 -0.90
C VAL A 104 -1.78 -2.95 0.08
N LYS A 105 -2.44 -4.11 0.12
CA LYS A 105 -3.46 -4.47 1.09
C LYS A 105 -2.89 -5.53 2.03
N ILE A 106 -3.09 -5.35 3.32
CA ILE A 106 -2.70 -6.28 4.38
C ILE A 106 -3.98 -6.65 5.13
N THR A 107 -4.32 -7.92 5.15
CA THR A 107 -5.55 -8.41 5.78
C THR A 107 -5.28 -8.77 7.24
N PRO A 108 -5.98 -8.15 8.20
CA PRO A 108 -5.94 -8.57 9.60
C PRO A 108 -6.56 -9.97 9.83
N PRO A 109 -6.29 -10.64 10.96
CA PRO A 109 -5.44 -10.18 12.06
C PRO A 109 -3.96 -10.14 11.67
N LEU A 110 -3.26 -9.12 12.16
CA LEU A 110 -1.82 -9.00 11.94
C LEU A 110 -1.07 -10.05 12.76
N SER A 111 -0.06 -10.67 12.14
CA SER A 111 0.85 -11.61 12.79
C SER A 111 2.17 -11.64 12.04
N GLN A 112 3.18 -12.30 12.61
CA GLN A 112 4.46 -12.54 11.91
C GLN A 112 4.31 -13.25 10.55
N TYR A 113 3.16 -13.86 10.25
CA TYR A 113 2.87 -14.53 8.98
C TYR A 113 2.00 -13.70 8.03
N SER A 114 1.64 -12.47 8.41
CA SER A 114 0.89 -11.57 7.53
C SER A 114 1.62 -11.36 6.22
N ARG A 115 0.84 -11.24 5.14
CA ARG A 115 1.36 -10.99 3.79
C ARG A 115 0.63 -9.80 3.19
N ALA A 116 1.39 -8.97 2.50
CA ALA A 116 0.83 -7.88 1.73
C ALA A 116 0.48 -8.37 0.31
N ARG A 117 -0.67 -7.94 -0.19
CA ARG A 117 -1.12 -8.18 -1.56
C ARG A 117 -1.03 -6.87 -2.34
N LEU A 118 -0.46 -6.90 -3.54
CA LEU A 118 -0.42 -5.73 -4.41
C LEU A 118 -1.85 -5.25 -4.72
N VAL A 119 -2.10 -3.96 -4.46
CA VAL A 119 -3.30 -3.25 -4.88
C VAL A 119 -3.01 -2.56 -6.20
N ALA A 120 -1.95 -1.75 -6.24
CA ALA A 120 -1.47 -1.10 -7.46
C ALA A 120 0.05 -0.88 -7.44
N GLY A 121 0.66 -0.82 -8.61
CA GLY A 121 2.09 -0.60 -8.82
C GLY A 121 2.74 -1.74 -9.61
N SER A 122 4.04 -1.93 -9.40
CA SER A 122 4.84 -2.95 -10.08
C SER A 122 5.21 -4.09 -9.12
N PHE A 123 4.89 -5.33 -9.51
CA PHE A 123 5.39 -6.52 -8.82
C PHE A 123 6.93 -6.62 -8.82
N GLN A 124 7.59 -5.98 -9.78
CA GLN A 124 9.05 -5.93 -9.89
C GLN A 124 9.67 -4.72 -9.17
N GLY A 125 8.86 -3.86 -8.55
CA GLY A 125 9.33 -2.65 -7.85
C GLY A 125 9.80 -1.54 -8.78
N TYR A 126 9.35 -1.52 -10.04
CA TYR A 126 9.70 -0.44 -10.96
C TYR A 126 9.02 0.86 -10.57
N THR A 127 9.82 1.93 -10.45
CA THR A 127 9.35 3.29 -10.25
C THR A 127 8.99 3.96 -11.57
N GLY A 128 8.11 4.96 -11.54
CA GLY A 128 7.80 5.80 -12.70
C GLY A 128 6.46 6.50 -12.56
N HIS A 129 6.07 7.26 -13.58
CA HIS A 129 4.77 7.95 -13.66
C HIS A 129 3.95 7.34 -14.80
N ILE A 130 3.28 6.22 -14.51
CA ILE A 130 2.47 5.49 -15.51
C ILE A 130 1.08 5.23 -14.93
N ASP A 131 0.06 5.72 -15.63
CA ASP A 131 -1.36 5.43 -15.42
C ASP A 131 -1.78 4.16 -16.18
N GLY A 132 -2.94 3.59 -15.85
CA GLY A 132 -3.48 2.39 -16.50
C GLY A 132 -3.92 1.32 -15.51
N LYS A 133 -3.91 0.05 -15.90
CA LYS A 133 -4.33 -1.05 -15.01
C LYS A 133 -3.50 -1.06 -13.73
N ALA A 134 -4.11 -1.49 -12.63
CA ALA A 134 -3.48 -1.42 -11.31
C ALA A 134 -2.08 -2.08 -11.23
N ASN A 135 -1.86 -3.20 -11.91
CA ASN A 135 -0.57 -3.92 -11.95
C ASN A 135 0.41 -3.42 -13.04
N GLU A 136 -0.05 -2.56 -13.95
CA GLU A 136 0.75 -1.94 -15.01
C GLU A 136 1.15 -0.51 -14.64
N ALA A 137 0.41 0.12 -13.72
CA ALA A 137 0.70 1.43 -13.19
C ALA A 137 2.04 1.47 -12.44
N ARG A 138 2.66 2.66 -12.43
CA ARG A 138 3.91 2.92 -11.72
C ARG A 138 3.75 4.17 -10.86
N PHE A 139 4.32 4.11 -9.67
CA PHE A 139 4.46 5.21 -8.73
C PHE A 139 5.95 5.50 -8.51
N ASN A 140 6.27 6.58 -7.80
CA ASN A 140 7.63 6.96 -7.46
C ASN A 140 7.67 7.57 -6.05
N HIS A 141 8.11 6.77 -5.07
CA HIS A 141 8.11 7.12 -3.65
C HIS A 141 6.76 7.72 -3.19
N PRO A 142 5.66 6.97 -3.30
CA PRO A 142 4.40 7.39 -2.71
C PRO A 142 4.54 7.48 -1.18
N ARG A 143 3.86 8.46 -0.55
CA ARG A 143 3.92 8.68 0.92
C ARG A 143 2.56 8.89 1.57
N GLY A 144 1.64 9.52 0.85
CA GLY A 144 0.28 9.78 1.34
C GLY A 144 -0.72 8.76 0.82
N LEU A 145 -1.71 8.45 1.67
CA LEU A 145 -2.78 7.50 1.36
C LEU A 145 -4.06 7.93 2.07
N THR A 146 -5.15 8.02 1.32
CA THR A 146 -6.50 8.18 1.84
C THR A 146 -7.50 7.42 0.96
N MET A 147 -8.74 7.30 1.43
CA MET A 147 -9.81 6.57 0.75
C MET A 147 -11.10 7.38 0.81
N ASP A 148 -11.87 7.41 -0.28
CA ASP A 148 -13.25 7.93 -0.28
C ASP A 148 -14.27 6.86 0.15
N ASP A 149 -15.54 7.24 0.25
CA ASP A 149 -16.61 6.34 0.73
C ASP A 149 -16.99 5.26 -0.28
N LYS A 150 -16.49 5.34 -1.51
CA LYS A 150 -16.63 4.28 -2.53
C LYS A 150 -15.48 3.29 -2.50
N GLY A 151 -14.47 3.55 -1.68
CA GLY A 151 -13.27 2.73 -1.62
C GLY A 151 -12.23 3.07 -2.71
N ASN A 152 -12.38 4.18 -3.45
CA ASN A 152 -11.27 4.64 -4.28
C ASN A 152 -10.15 5.14 -3.37
N ILE A 153 -8.91 4.87 -3.79
CA ILE A 153 -7.73 5.20 -3.01
C ILE A 153 -7.01 6.36 -3.67
N TYR A 154 -6.71 7.40 -2.90
CA TYR A 154 -5.92 8.54 -3.35
C TYR A 154 -4.54 8.49 -2.73
N VAL A 155 -3.53 8.65 -3.59
CA VAL A 155 -2.12 8.47 -3.26
C VAL A 155 -1.36 9.76 -3.53
N ALA A 156 -0.58 10.22 -2.56
CA ALA A 156 0.40 11.27 -2.80
C ALA A 156 1.69 10.63 -3.33
N ASP A 157 1.90 10.76 -4.65
CA ASP A 157 3.00 10.16 -5.40
C ASP A 157 4.15 11.17 -5.50
N THR A 158 4.96 11.23 -4.44
CA THR A 158 5.68 12.46 -4.09
C THR A 158 6.84 12.81 -5.02
N LEU A 159 7.52 11.82 -5.59
CA LEU A 159 8.57 12.08 -6.59
C LEU A 159 8.06 12.14 -8.03
N ASN A 160 6.78 11.86 -8.25
CA ASN A 160 6.07 12.25 -9.47
C ASN A 160 5.29 13.55 -9.31
N LEU A 161 5.31 14.15 -8.10
CA LEU A 161 4.67 15.44 -7.80
C LEU A 161 3.19 15.46 -8.17
N ALA A 162 2.51 14.34 -7.93
CA ALA A 162 1.16 14.07 -8.39
C ALA A 162 0.27 13.49 -7.29
N ILE A 163 -1.03 13.78 -7.38
CA ILE A 163 -2.07 13.04 -6.68
C ILE A 163 -2.63 12.00 -7.67
N ARG A 164 -2.57 10.74 -7.28
CA ARG A 164 -3.01 9.59 -8.08
C ARG A 164 -4.27 9.00 -7.46
N LYS A 165 -5.19 8.53 -8.27
CA LYS A 165 -6.41 7.81 -7.85
C LYS A 165 -6.32 6.37 -8.32
N ILE A 166 -6.65 5.42 -7.44
CA ILE A 166 -6.85 4.01 -7.75
C ILE A 166 -8.35 3.76 -7.61
N GLY A 167 -9.02 3.47 -8.72
CA GLY A 167 -10.43 3.08 -8.73
C GLY A 167 -10.64 1.83 -9.59
N ASP A 168 -11.89 1.52 -9.91
CA ASP A 168 -12.25 0.30 -10.65
C ASP A 168 -11.61 0.21 -12.04
N ALA A 169 -11.43 1.35 -12.71
CA ALA A 169 -10.80 1.43 -14.02
C ALA A 169 -9.26 1.32 -13.99
N GLY A 170 -8.66 1.30 -12.80
CA GLY A 170 -7.20 1.32 -12.59
C GLY A 170 -6.70 2.60 -11.95
N VAL A 171 -5.46 2.96 -12.25
CA VAL A 171 -4.76 4.13 -11.72
C VAL A 171 -4.81 5.29 -12.71
N THR A 172 -5.18 6.46 -12.23
CA THR A 172 -5.16 7.72 -12.98
C THR A 172 -4.48 8.85 -12.20
N THR A 173 -3.95 9.84 -12.90
CA THR A 173 -3.46 11.09 -12.31
C THR A 173 -4.61 12.11 -12.25
N ILE A 174 -4.92 12.63 -11.06
CA ILE A 174 -6.03 13.59 -10.87
C ILE A 174 -5.57 15.03 -10.66
N ALA A 175 -4.31 15.24 -10.28
CA ALA A 175 -3.69 16.56 -10.19
C ALA A 175 -2.16 16.47 -10.18
N GLY A 176 -1.47 17.44 -10.79
CA GLY A 176 -0.02 17.55 -10.76
C GLY A 176 0.73 16.61 -11.72
N GLY A 177 2.06 16.57 -11.57
CA GLY A 177 2.97 15.67 -12.27
C GLY A 177 3.22 15.92 -13.77
N LYS A 178 2.40 16.70 -14.49
CA LYS A 178 2.52 16.89 -15.96
C LYS A 178 3.91 17.33 -16.44
N SER A 179 4.55 18.25 -15.72
CA SER A 179 5.91 18.72 -16.05
C SER A 179 7.01 17.99 -15.28
N ASN A 180 6.64 17.19 -14.27
CA ASN A 180 7.53 16.64 -13.25
C ASN A 180 8.52 17.67 -12.65
N VAL A 181 8.05 18.91 -12.45
CA VAL A 181 8.82 19.99 -11.82
C VAL A 181 8.08 20.46 -10.58
N ALA A 182 8.75 20.37 -9.43
CA ALA A 182 8.20 20.81 -8.16
C ALA A 182 7.90 22.31 -8.20
N GLY A 183 6.87 22.74 -7.48
CA GLY A 183 6.53 24.15 -7.38
C GLY A 183 5.25 24.38 -6.63
N PHE A 184 4.79 25.63 -6.66
CA PHE A 184 3.57 26.07 -6.01
C PHE A 184 2.72 26.83 -7.02
N ARG A 185 1.74 26.13 -7.59
CA ARG A 185 0.80 26.71 -8.56
C ARG A 185 -0.56 26.07 -8.40
N ASP A 186 -1.59 26.91 -8.26
CA ASP A 186 -3.00 26.52 -8.33
C ASP A 186 -3.51 26.56 -9.78
N GLY A 187 -4.71 26.04 -10.00
CA GLY A 187 -5.39 26.05 -11.28
C GLY A 187 -6.02 24.69 -11.62
N PRO A 188 -6.35 24.45 -12.89
CA PRO A 188 -6.79 23.15 -13.36
C PRO A 188 -5.81 22.03 -12.96
N SER A 189 -6.31 20.81 -12.81
CA SER A 189 -5.55 19.63 -12.36
C SER A 189 -4.19 19.45 -13.06
N GLU A 190 -4.13 19.71 -14.36
CA GLU A 190 -2.91 19.54 -15.17
C GLU A 190 -1.86 20.66 -15.00
N ASP A 191 -2.28 21.81 -14.50
CA ASP A 191 -1.45 23.00 -14.28
C ASP A 191 -0.98 23.13 -12.83
N ALA A 192 -1.68 22.47 -11.91
CA ALA A 192 -1.35 22.45 -10.50
C ALA A 192 0.07 21.89 -10.29
N LYS A 193 0.84 22.51 -9.39
CA LYS A 193 2.18 22.04 -9.00
C LYS A 193 2.27 21.87 -7.51
N PHE A 194 2.84 20.77 -7.06
CA PHE A 194 3.10 20.44 -5.66
C PHE A 194 4.61 20.45 -5.39
N SER A 195 5.00 20.53 -4.11
CA SER A 195 6.36 20.19 -3.70
C SER A 195 6.59 18.68 -3.77
N ASN A 196 7.78 18.21 -3.39
CA ASN A 196 8.07 16.78 -3.22
C ASN A 196 7.82 16.28 -1.78
N ASP A 197 7.31 17.13 -0.89
CA ASP A 197 6.92 16.75 0.47
C ASP A 197 5.47 17.15 0.72
N PHE A 198 4.57 16.23 0.39
CA PHE A 198 3.14 16.41 0.62
C PHE A 198 2.45 15.13 1.05
N ASP A 199 1.27 15.27 1.64
CA ASP A 199 0.38 14.18 2.03
C ASP A 199 -1.05 14.53 1.61
N VAL A 200 -1.95 13.56 1.62
CA VAL A 200 -3.33 13.69 1.18
C VAL A 200 -4.30 13.14 2.23
N VAL A 201 -5.41 13.85 2.42
CA VAL A 201 -6.49 13.51 3.35
C VAL A 201 -7.82 13.71 2.64
N TYR A 202 -8.72 12.72 2.73
CA TYR A 202 -10.09 12.87 2.21
C TYR A 202 -10.99 13.48 3.29
N VAL A 203 -11.84 14.41 2.87
CA VAL A 203 -12.83 15.06 3.74
C VAL A 203 -14.22 14.88 3.14
N HIS A 204 -14.93 13.87 3.65
CA HIS A 204 -16.27 13.49 3.22
C HIS A 204 -17.25 14.68 3.16
N SER A 205 -17.32 15.48 4.24
CA SER A 205 -18.32 16.54 4.40
C SER A 205 -18.27 17.66 3.34
N ILE A 206 -17.16 17.77 2.60
CA ILE A 206 -16.97 18.77 1.54
C ILE A 206 -16.58 18.15 0.19
N CYS A 207 -16.69 16.81 0.06
CA CYS A 207 -16.34 16.09 -1.17
C CYS A 207 -14.98 16.54 -1.75
N SER A 208 -13.94 16.57 -0.91
CA SER A 208 -12.64 17.11 -1.32
C SER A 208 -11.47 16.32 -0.75
N LEU A 209 -10.34 16.39 -1.44
CA LEU A 209 -9.04 16.06 -0.87
C LEU A 209 -8.38 17.33 -0.33
N LEU A 210 -7.84 17.24 0.87
CA LEU A 210 -6.88 18.19 1.39
C LEU A 210 -5.47 17.66 1.16
N VAL A 211 -4.64 18.47 0.51
CA VAL A 211 -3.22 18.21 0.29
C VAL A 211 -2.43 19.03 1.30
N VAL A 212 -1.74 18.34 2.20
CA VAL A 212 -0.82 18.95 3.17
C VAL A 212 0.53 19.07 2.48
N ASP A 213 0.74 20.17 1.74
CA ASP A 213 1.93 20.44 0.94
C ASP A 213 3.00 21.10 1.80
N ARG A 214 3.67 20.28 2.63
CA ARG A 214 4.65 20.73 3.63
C ARG A 214 5.81 21.49 3.00
N GLY A 215 6.32 21.02 1.87
CA GLY A 215 7.43 21.68 1.17
C GLY A 215 7.08 23.08 0.65
N ASN A 216 5.79 23.38 0.47
CA ASN A 216 5.30 24.72 0.13
C ASN A 216 4.65 25.45 1.32
N ALA A 217 4.72 24.89 2.55
CA ALA A 217 4.06 25.41 3.75
C ALA A 217 2.56 25.73 3.54
N ALA A 218 1.85 24.88 2.78
CA ALA A 218 0.48 25.14 2.35
C ALA A 218 -0.46 23.97 2.64
N LEU A 219 -1.70 24.29 2.98
CA LEU A 219 -2.84 23.37 2.91
C LEU A 219 -3.62 23.70 1.64
N ARG A 220 -3.82 22.70 0.79
CA ARG A 220 -4.45 22.89 -0.52
C ARG A 220 -5.66 22.00 -0.65
N GLN A 221 -6.63 22.39 -1.47
CA GLN A 221 -7.86 21.64 -1.67
C GLN A 221 -8.00 21.23 -3.13
N ILE A 222 -8.43 19.98 -3.33
CA ILE A 222 -8.88 19.46 -4.62
C ILE A 222 -10.33 19.06 -4.43
N SER A 223 -11.25 19.81 -5.03
CA SER A 223 -12.67 19.42 -5.09
C SER A 223 -12.80 18.19 -5.98
N LEU A 224 -13.44 17.14 -5.46
CA LEU A 224 -13.66 15.90 -6.20
C LEU A 224 -14.95 15.99 -7.03
N ASN A 225 -15.08 15.09 -7.99
CA ASN A 225 -16.33 14.91 -8.71
C ASN A 225 -17.38 14.34 -7.76
N GLN A 226 -18.64 14.74 -7.93
CA GLN A 226 -19.73 14.26 -7.09
C GLN A 226 -19.89 12.74 -7.13
N GLU A 227 -19.57 12.12 -8.27
CA GLU A 227 -19.56 10.66 -8.44
C GLU A 227 -18.53 9.95 -7.56
N ASP A 228 -17.53 10.63 -7.01
CA ASP A 228 -16.56 10.05 -6.07
C ASP A 228 -17.03 10.13 -4.62
N CYS A 229 -18.08 10.92 -4.36
CA CYS A 229 -18.60 11.21 -3.02
C CYS A 229 -20.02 10.69 -2.79
N ASP A 230 -20.81 10.50 -3.84
CA ASP A 230 -22.17 10.00 -3.72
C ASP A 230 -22.17 8.51 -3.36
N TYR A 231 -22.26 8.20 -2.07
CA TYR A 231 -22.66 6.87 -1.63
C TYR A 231 -24.07 6.62 -2.19
N GLN A 232 -24.24 5.66 -3.11
CA GLN A 232 -25.59 5.20 -3.41
C GLN A 232 -26.12 4.54 -2.14
N SER A 233 -26.82 5.33 -1.32
CA SER A 233 -27.81 4.79 -0.41
C SER A 233 -28.81 4.07 -1.33
N SER A 234 -28.69 2.75 -1.42
CA SER A 234 -29.82 1.93 -1.84
C SER A 234 -30.92 2.21 -0.82
N SER A 235 -31.73 3.21 -1.13
CA SER A 235 -33.04 3.43 -0.57
C SER A 235 -33.80 2.12 -0.74
N PHE A 236 -33.77 1.27 0.28
CA PHE A 236 -34.83 0.33 0.52
C PHE A 236 -36.07 1.15 0.81
N THR A 237 -36.78 1.54 -0.25
CA THR A 237 -38.15 1.98 -0.15
C THR A 237 -38.94 0.77 0.34
N MET A 238 -39.08 0.66 1.67
CA MET A 238 -40.13 -0.11 2.31
C MET A 238 -41.45 0.49 1.84
N THR A 239 -41.90 0.05 0.67
CA THR A 239 -43.24 0.36 0.19
C THR A 239 -44.17 -0.51 1.03
N GLY A 240 -44.98 0.19 1.84
CA GLY A 240 -45.72 -0.33 2.96
C GLY A 240 -46.55 -1.58 2.70
N MET A 241 -46.57 -2.44 3.73
CA MET A 241 -47.78 -3.18 4.08
C MET A 241 -48.95 -2.21 4.22
N ILE A 242 -50.07 -2.54 3.58
CA ILE A 242 -51.39 -2.00 3.89
C ILE A 242 -52.25 -3.22 4.30
N PRO A 243 -53.08 -3.10 5.36
CA PRO A 243 -53.61 -4.23 6.13
C PRO A 243 -54.70 -5.05 5.44
#